data_AF-A0A8J3LX93-F1
#
_entry.id   AF-A0A8J3LX93-F1
#
_cell.length_a   1.000
_cell.length_b   1.000
_cell.length_c   1.000
_cell.angle_alpha   90.00
_cell.angle_beta   90.00
_cell.angle_gamma   90.00
#
_symmetry.space_group_name_H-M   'P 1'
#
loop_
_entity.id
_entity.type
_entity.pdbx_description
1 polymer ?
#
loop_
_entity_poly.entity_id
_entity_poly.type
_entity_poly.pdbx_seq_one_letter_code
_entity_poly.pdbx_strand_id
1 'polypeptide(L)'
;MIQAGHSRFGEMEFWKPGLPRPPWISVAPGKCRRDPLAWQREVTETMTAEPHGPSTVAPFLAVPDKTPRAIRAALLPEEVGDFDREFRAVMAEATETLDLTVVTSFIERWWRVAWSSADAAVHRAMLDQADRLTRGEEVPTRSWAETKARLGL
;
A
#
# COMPACT_ATOMS: atom_id res chain seq x y z
N MET A 1 -23.20 -25.42 -33.24
CA MET A 1 -23.55 -26.61 -32.45
C MET A 1 -23.02 -26.37 -31.05
N ILE A 2 -23.92 -26.07 -30.12
CA ILE A 2 -23.62 -25.81 -28.71
C ILE A 2 -23.64 -27.17 -28.00
N GLN A 3 -22.61 -27.46 -27.20
CA GLN A 3 -22.74 -28.48 -26.17
C GLN A 3 -22.20 -27.94 -24.85
N ALA A 4 -23.09 -28.02 -23.86
CA ALA A 4 -22.92 -27.59 -22.49
C ALA A 4 -21.97 -28.53 -21.71
N GLY A 5 -21.22 -27.94 -20.79
CA GLY A 5 -20.56 -28.64 -19.69
C GLY A 5 -20.82 -27.87 -18.40
N HIS A 6 -21.79 -28.33 -17.63
CA HIS A 6 -22.06 -27.87 -16.27
C HIS A 6 -20.89 -28.27 -15.35
N SER A 7 -20.52 -27.38 -14.43
CA SER A 7 -20.14 -27.80 -13.07
C SER A 7 -20.42 -26.68 -12.07
N ARG A 8 -21.29 -27.03 -11.13
CA ARG A 8 -21.64 -26.31 -9.92
C ARG A 8 -20.41 -26.20 -9.01
N PHE A 9 -20.05 -24.99 -8.62
CA PHE A 9 -19.55 -24.70 -7.27
C PHE A 9 -20.71 -23.94 -6.60
N GLY A 10 -21.34 -24.41 -5.53
CA GLY A 10 -20.70 -24.87 -4.31
C GLY A 10 -20.99 -23.79 -3.25
N GLU A 11 -22.20 -23.86 -2.69
CA GLU A 11 -22.65 -23.26 -1.43
C GLU A 11 -21.55 -22.69 -0.53
N MET A 12 -21.54 -21.36 -0.37
CA MET A 12 -21.00 -20.73 0.84
C MET A 12 -22.17 -20.46 1.79
N GLU A 13 -22.41 -21.44 2.66
CA GLU A 13 -23.18 -21.29 3.89
C GLU A 13 -22.57 -20.16 4.74
N PHE A 14 -23.22 -19.00 4.79
CA PHE A 14 -22.86 -17.99 5.77
C PHE A 14 -24.05 -17.16 6.24
N TRP A 15 -25.02 -17.79 6.92
CA TRP A 15 -25.79 -17.13 7.98
C TRP A 15 -26.56 -18.12 8.85
N LYS A 16 -26.28 -18.15 10.17
CA LYS A 16 -27.07 -18.90 11.15
C LYS A 16 -28.33 -18.11 11.57
N PRO A 17 -29.50 -18.74 11.72
CA PRO A 17 -30.69 -18.06 12.26
C PRO A 17 -30.48 -17.70 13.74
N GLY A 18 -30.58 -16.40 14.08
CA GLY A 18 -30.49 -15.91 15.47
C GLY A 18 -29.89 -14.50 15.65
N LEU A 19 -29.24 -13.93 14.63
CA LEU A 19 -28.73 -12.54 14.68
C LEU A 19 -29.65 -11.54 13.95
N PRO A 20 -29.74 -10.28 14.42
CA PRO A 20 -30.48 -9.23 13.73
C PRO A 20 -29.80 -8.88 12.40
N ARG A 21 -30.61 -8.64 11.36
CA ARG A 21 -30.14 -8.30 10.00
C ARG A 21 -29.73 -6.82 9.94
N PRO A 22 -28.65 -6.48 9.20
CA PRO A 22 -28.24 -5.08 9.05
C PRO A 22 -29.25 -4.27 8.20
N PRO A 23 -29.41 -2.96 8.49
CA PRO A 23 -30.57 -2.15 8.07
C PRO A 23 -30.62 -1.79 6.57
N TRP A 24 -29.65 -2.20 5.75
CA TRP A 24 -29.56 -1.80 4.35
C TRP A 24 -30.22 -2.78 3.36
N ILE A 25 -30.81 -3.89 3.84
CA ILE A 25 -31.40 -4.94 2.99
C ILE A 25 -32.90 -4.72 2.68
N SER A 26 -33.52 -3.61 3.11
CA SER A 26 -34.90 -3.30 2.71
C SER A 26 -34.97 -2.19 1.67
N VAL A 27 -35.11 -2.56 0.40
CA VAL A 27 -35.61 -1.67 -0.66
C VAL A 27 -36.72 -2.38 -1.41
N ALA A 28 -37.93 -1.80 -1.36
CA ALA A 28 -39.09 -2.21 -2.13
C ALA A 28 -38.94 -1.87 -3.63
N PRO A 29 -39.61 -2.59 -4.56
CA PRO A 29 -39.38 -2.41 -5.98
C PRO A 29 -40.25 -1.27 -6.52
N GLY A 30 -39.66 -0.09 -6.74
CA GLY A 30 -40.43 1.03 -7.26
C GLY A 30 -39.60 2.21 -7.74
N LYS A 31 -39.20 2.15 -9.02
CA LYS A 31 -38.91 3.29 -9.93
C LYS A 31 -38.03 4.42 -9.34
N CYS A 32 -36.72 4.38 -9.61
CA CYS A 32 -35.92 5.61 -9.72
C CYS A 32 -35.02 5.50 -10.95
N ARG A 33 -35.42 6.24 -12.00
CA ARG A 33 -34.63 6.50 -13.20
C ARG A 33 -33.39 7.29 -12.73
N ARG A 34 -32.20 6.67 -12.77
CA ARG A 34 -30.96 7.29 -12.29
C ARG A 34 -30.43 8.25 -13.37
N ASP A 35 -30.29 9.52 -13.02
CA ASP A 35 -29.61 10.54 -13.82
C ASP A 35 -28.11 10.19 -13.94
N PRO A 36 -27.55 10.01 -15.15
CA PRO A 36 -26.16 9.55 -15.31
C PRO A 36 -25.10 10.55 -14.88
N LEU A 37 -25.45 11.81 -14.58
CA LEU A 37 -24.49 12.86 -14.21
C LEU A 37 -24.66 13.37 -12.76
N ALA A 38 -25.60 12.83 -11.99
CA ALA A 38 -25.73 13.15 -10.57
C ALA A 38 -24.50 12.71 -9.75
N TRP A 39 -23.80 11.66 -10.19
CA TRP A 39 -22.59 11.18 -9.51
C TRP A 39 -21.42 12.16 -9.60
N GLN A 40 -21.38 13.06 -10.58
CA GLN A 40 -20.24 13.98 -10.74
C GLN A 40 -20.28 15.21 -9.83
N ARG A 41 -21.44 15.55 -9.25
CA ARG A 41 -21.57 16.74 -8.37
C ARG A 41 -21.37 16.43 -6.88
N GLU A 42 -21.65 15.20 -6.44
CA GLU A 42 -21.42 14.78 -5.04
C GLU A 42 -19.93 14.62 -4.69
N VAL A 43 -19.07 14.31 -5.68
CA VAL A 43 -17.65 14.00 -5.45
C VAL A 43 -16.83 15.25 -5.08
N THR A 44 -17.32 16.46 -5.39
CA THR A 44 -16.63 17.72 -5.06
C THR A 44 -16.96 18.31 -3.69
N GLU A 45 -18.04 17.87 -3.02
CA GLU A 45 -18.52 18.52 -1.79
C GLU A 45 -18.21 17.77 -0.48
N THR A 46 -17.56 16.60 -0.52
CA THR A 46 -17.20 15.85 0.72
C THR A 46 -15.76 15.35 0.74
N MET A 47 -14.82 16.08 0.12
CA MET A 47 -13.40 15.84 0.36
C MET A 47 -12.93 16.56 1.63
N THR A 48 -13.55 16.22 2.75
CA THR A 48 -12.93 16.41 4.06
C THR A 48 -12.13 15.14 4.31
N ALA A 49 -10.81 15.25 4.21
CA ALA A 49 -9.91 14.17 4.57
C ALA A 49 -10.13 13.82 6.05
N GLU A 50 -10.75 12.67 6.32
CA GLU A 50 -10.81 12.10 7.65
C GLU A 50 -9.37 11.89 8.14
N PRO A 51 -8.95 12.49 9.27
CA PRO A 51 -7.63 12.28 9.80
C PRO A 51 -7.56 10.81 10.22
N HIS A 52 -6.65 10.06 9.60
CA HIS A 52 -6.30 8.74 10.10
C HIS A 52 -5.81 8.93 11.53
N GLY A 53 -6.60 8.48 12.51
CA GLY A 53 -6.22 8.55 13.92
C GLY A 53 -4.84 7.92 14.11
N PRO A 54 -4.00 8.46 15.02
CA PRO A 54 -2.63 7.99 15.15
C PRO A 54 -2.65 6.52 15.58
N SER A 55 -2.40 5.63 14.60
CA SER A 55 -2.15 4.23 14.85
C SER A 55 -0.96 4.18 15.81
N THR A 56 -1.20 3.76 17.06
CA THR A 56 -0.17 3.60 18.10
C THR A 56 0.60 2.31 17.83
N VAL A 57 1.11 2.19 16.62
CA VAL A 57 2.06 1.19 16.19
C VAL A 57 3.34 1.99 16.04
N ALA A 58 4.37 1.63 16.80
CA ALA A 58 5.64 2.35 16.75
C ALA A 58 6.07 2.53 15.27
N PRO A 59 6.67 3.67 14.86
CA PRO A 59 6.86 4.00 13.44
C PRO A 59 7.56 2.92 12.60
N PHE A 60 8.40 2.10 13.24
CA PHE A 60 9.10 0.96 12.62
C PHE A 60 8.25 -0.31 12.44
N LEU A 61 7.00 -0.34 12.92
CA LEU A 61 6.07 -1.48 12.81
C LEU A 61 4.93 -1.22 11.81
N ALA A 62 4.80 0.00 11.28
CA ALA A 62 3.81 0.32 10.26
C ALA A 62 4.32 -0.14 8.89
N VAL A 63 4.20 -1.44 8.63
CA VAL A 63 4.59 -2.05 7.34
C VAL A 63 3.66 -1.50 6.26
N PRO A 64 4.16 -0.78 5.24
CA PRO A 64 3.30 -0.34 4.16
C PRO A 64 2.76 -1.57 3.43
N ASP A 65 1.51 -1.53 2.97
CA ASP A 65 0.99 -2.61 2.14
C ASP A 65 1.80 -2.72 0.84
N LYS A 66 1.88 -3.93 0.26
CA LYS A 66 2.53 -4.19 -1.04
C LYS A 66 1.64 -3.75 -2.22
N THR A 67 1.12 -2.54 -2.15
CA THR A 67 0.37 -1.91 -3.25
C THR A 67 1.12 -0.67 -3.73
N PRO A 68 1.15 -0.35 -5.04
CA PRO A 68 1.84 0.83 -5.54
C PRO A 68 1.39 2.12 -4.85
N ARG A 69 0.10 2.23 -4.51
CA ARG A 69 -0.46 3.37 -3.79
C ARG A 69 0.09 3.50 -2.37
N ALA A 70 0.11 2.40 -1.61
CA ALA A 70 0.61 2.42 -0.23
C ALA A 70 2.14 2.66 -0.20
N ILE A 71 2.87 2.04 -1.12
CA ILE A 71 4.31 2.25 -1.29
C ILE A 71 4.57 3.74 -1.57
N ARG A 72 3.91 4.33 -2.57
CA ARG A 72 4.08 5.75 -2.92
C ARG A 72 3.78 6.70 -1.76
N ALA A 73 2.81 6.37 -0.90
CA ALA A 73 2.46 7.18 0.27
C ALA A 73 3.50 7.12 1.40
N ALA A 74 4.30 6.06 1.46
CA ALA A 74 5.33 5.84 2.46
C ALA A 74 6.74 6.30 2.02
N LEU A 75 6.89 6.73 0.76
CA LEU A 75 8.15 7.24 0.23
C LEU A 75 8.42 8.68 0.71
N LEU A 76 9.70 9.02 0.81
CA LEU A 76 10.11 10.41 1.00
C LEU A 76 9.80 11.25 -0.25
N PRO A 77 9.57 12.57 -0.13
CA PRO A 77 9.30 13.44 -1.27
C PRO A 77 10.33 13.36 -2.40
N GLU A 78 11.60 13.13 -2.04
CA GLU A 78 12.71 13.01 -2.97
C GLU A 78 12.64 11.70 -3.80
N GLU A 79 12.02 10.64 -3.26
CA GLU A 79 11.95 9.31 -3.86
C GLU A 79 10.71 9.16 -4.79
N VAL A 80 9.68 9.96 -4.58
CA VAL A 80 8.40 9.88 -5.32
C VAL A 80 8.60 10.06 -6.83
N GLY A 81 9.48 10.97 -7.24
CA GLY A 81 9.73 11.25 -8.67
C GLY A 81 10.37 10.07 -9.41
N ASP A 82 11.27 9.35 -8.73
CA ASP A 82 11.92 8.16 -9.27
C ASP A 82 10.95 6.99 -9.34
N PHE A 83 10.13 6.80 -8.30
CA PHE A 83 9.06 5.82 -8.28
C PHE A 83 8.08 6.02 -9.44
N ASP A 84 7.55 7.24 -9.63
CA ASP A 84 6.55 7.54 -10.65
C ASP A 84 7.10 7.40 -12.08
N ARG A 85 8.39 7.69 -12.29
CA ARG A 85 9.05 7.50 -13.59
C ARG A 85 9.22 6.02 -13.91
N GLU A 86 9.73 5.25 -12.96
CA GLU A 86 10.00 3.83 -13.17
C GLU A 86 8.71 2.99 -13.23
N PHE A 87 7.70 3.32 -12.42
CA PHE A 87 6.39 2.66 -12.48
C PHE A 87 5.78 2.76 -13.89
N ARG A 88 5.87 3.94 -14.53
CA ARG A 88 5.41 4.13 -15.91
C ARG A 88 6.19 3.29 -16.91
N ALA A 89 7.51 3.19 -16.76
CA ALA A 89 8.35 2.37 -17.64
C ALA A 89 8.02 0.87 -17.51
N VAL A 90 7.91 0.37 -16.29
CA VAL A 90 7.60 -1.04 -16.02
C VAL A 90 6.19 -1.41 -16.48
N MET A 91 5.20 -0.53 -16.31
CA MET A 91 3.84 -0.76 -16.82
C MET A 91 3.79 -0.77 -18.35
N ALA A 92 4.58 0.08 -19.02
CA ALA A 92 4.71 0.05 -20.48
C ALA A 92 5.33 -1.28 -20.94
N GLU A 93 6.45 -1.68 -20.34
CA GLU A 93 7.12 -2.96 -20.62
C GLU A 93 6.17 -4.15 -20.42
N ALA A 94 5.45 -4.19 -19.31
CA ALA A 94 4.49 -5.25 -19.01
C ALA A 94 3.35 -5.31 -20.04
N THR A 95 2.95 -4.17 -20.60
CA THR A 95 1.92 -4.10 -21.65
C THR A 95 2.45 -4.63 -22.98
N GLU A 96 3.69 -4.30 -23.34
CA GLU A 96 4.33 -4.75 -24.58
C GLU A 96 4.66 -6.25 -24.55
N THR A 97 5.12 -6.74 -23.41
CA THR A 97 5.59 -8.13 -23.24
C THR A 97 4.50 -9.08 -22.74
N LEU A 98 3.38 -8.53 -22.23
CA LEU A 98 2.33 -9.24 -21.48
C LEU A 98 2.87 -10.01 -20.25
N ASP A 99 4.02 -9.60 -19.73
CA ASP A 99 4.64 -10.16 -18.53
C ASP A 99 4.44 -9.24 -17.33
N LEU A 100 3.74 -9.71 -16.30
CA LEU A 100 3.52 -8.97 -15.04
C LEU A 100 4.62 -9.23 -13.98
N THR A 101 5.59 -10.09 -14.29
CA THR A 101 6.72 -10.40 -13.40
C THR A 101 7.57 -9.15 -13.15
N VAL A 102 7.72 -8.29 -14.16
CA VAL A 102 8.42 -7.00 -14.04
C VAL A 102 7.73 -6.06 -13.05
N VAL A 103 6.39 -6.03 -13.03
CA VAL A 103 5.60 -5.23 -12.08
C VAL A 103 5.73 -5.77 -10.66
N THR A 104 5.68 -7.08 -10.49
CA THR A 104 5.81 -7.71 -9.17
C THR A 104 7.21 -7.47 -8.58
N SER A 105 8.25 -7.56 -9.42
CA SER A 105 9.64 -7.29 -9.04
C SER A 105 9.85 -5.81 -8.67
N PHE A 106 9.21 -4.90 -9.41
CA PHE A 106 9.18 -3.48 -9.09
C PHE A 106 8.55 -3.22 -7.71
N ILE A 107 7.39 -3.83 -7.42
CA ILE A 107 6.68 -3.69 -6.14
C ILE A 107 7.57 -4.17 -4.98
N GLU A 108 8.20 -5.34 -5.09
CA GLU A 108 9.06 -5.89 -4.04
C GLU A 108 10.31 -5.05 -3.76
N ARG A 109 10.86 -4.43 -4.80
CA ARG A 109 12.02 -3.53 -4.65
C ARG A 109 11.62 -2.23 -3.96
N TRP A 110 10.59 -1.56 -4.45
CA TRP A 110 10.15 -0.27 -3.90
C TRP A 110 9.48 -0.39 -2.54
N TRP A 111 8.86 -1.54 -2.23
CA TRP A 111 8.33 -1.81 -0.90
C TRP A 111 9.44 -1.83 0.17
N ARG A 112 10.63 -2.37 -0.15
CA ARG A 112 11.77 -2.32 0.77
C ARG A 112 12.27 -0.89 1.02
N VAL A 113 12.26 -0.06 -0.02
CA VAL A 113 12.58 1.38 0.10
C VAL A 113 11.55 2.09 0.97
N ALA A 114 10.26 1.90 0.70
CA ALA A 114 9.18 2.47 1.52
C ALA A 114 9.25 2.01 2.99
N TRP A 115 9.59 0.73 3.22
CA TRP A 115 9.79 0.20 4.57
C TRP A 115 10.98 0.85 5.29
N SER A 116 12.11 1.08 4.60
CA SER A 116 13.24 1.80 5.20
C SER A 116 12.95 3.29 5.42
N SER A 117 12.08 3.88 4.61
CA SER A 117 11.67 5.29 4.70
C SER A 117 10.57 5.55 5.74
N ALA A 118 10.00 4.51 6.36
CA ALA A 118 8.87 4.62 7.29
C ALA A 118 9.16 5.48 8.54
N ASP A 119 10.42 5.53 8.98
CA ASP A 119 10.89 6.57 9.91
C ASP A 119 11.77 7.55 9.15
N ALA A 120 11.17 8.66 8.73
CA ALA A 120 11.84 9.67 7.90
C ALA A 120 13.03 10.34 8.60
N ALA A 121 13.11 10.35 9.93
CA ALA A 121 14.26 10.91 10.65
C ALA A 121 15.41 9.90 10.69
N VAL A 122 15.10 8.63 10.98
CA VAL A 122 16.08 7.54 10.93
C VAL A 122 16.59 7.31 9.51
N HIS A 123 15.70 7.37 8.51
CA HIS A 123 16.06 7.20 7.10
C HIS A 123 17.01 8.31 6.61
N ARG A 124 16.72 9.58 6.94
CA ARG A 124 17.62 10.69 6.62
C ARG A 124 18.96 10.56 7.34
N ALA A 125 18.95 10.17 8.61
CA ALA A 125 20.19 9.92 9.35
C ALA A 125 21.01 8.79 8.70
N MET A 126 20.35 7.72 8.25
CA MET A 126 21.00 6.62 7.53
C MET A 126 21.61 7.08 6.20
N LEU A 127 20.88 7.86 5.40
CA LEU A 127 21.40 8.42 4.13
C LEU A 127 22.60 9.34 4.38
N ASP A 128 22.53 10.21 5.38
CA ASP A 128 23.66 11.06 5.77
C ASP A 128 24.88 10.22 6.19
N GLN A 129 24.69 9.16 6.99
CA GLN A 129 25.80 8.26 7.34
C GLN A 129 26.38 7.55 6.11
N ALA A 130 25.54 7.13 5.15
CA ALA A 130 26.01 6.52 3.91
C ALA A 130 26.85 7.50 3.08
N ASP A 131 26.39 8.75 2.92
CA ASP A 131 27.12 9.80 2.20
C ASP A 131 28.46 10.13 2.87
N ARG A 132 28.50 10.11 4.20
CA ARG A 132 29.75 10.30 4.97
C ARG A 132 30.73 9.15 4.72
N LEU A 133 30.27 7.90 4.74
CA LEU A 133 31.10 6.73 4.41
C LEU A 133 31.61 6.79 2.97
N THR A 134 30.77 7.20 2.01
CA THR A 134 31.18 7.37 0.60
C THR A 134 32.26 8.45 0.44
N ARG A 135 32.23 9.50 1.26
CA ARG A 135 33.28 10.53 1.33
C ARG A 135 34.53 10.09 2.09
N GLY A 136 34.55 8.87 2.65
CA GLY A 136 35.67 8.34 3.44
C GLY A 136 35.75 8.91 4.86
N GLU A 137 34.67 9.51 5.36
CA GLU A 137 34.63 10.02 6.73
C GLU A 137 34.43 8.90 7.76
N GLU A 138 34.98 9.10 8.95
CA GLU A 138 34.80 8.18 10.06
C GLU A 138 33.37 8.32 10.63
N VAL A 139 32.60 7.23 10.52
CA VAL A 139 31.26 7.11 11.10
C VAL A 139 31.35 6.41 12.44
N PRO A 140 30.83 7.00 13.55
CA PRO A 140 30.90 6.37 14.87
C PRO A 140 30.23 5.00 14.89
N THR A 141 31.03 3.94 15.02
CA THR A 141 30.53 2.58 15.20
C THR A 141 30.52 2.21 16.67
N ARG A 142 29.51 1.45 17.12
CA ARG A 142 29.52 0.80 18.43
C ARG A 142 29.86 -0.67 18.25
N SER A 143 30.55 -1.23 19.23
CA SER A 143 30.83 -2.67 19.21
C SER A 143 29.52 -3.47 19.35
N TRP A 144 29.54 -4.70 18.85
CA TRP A 144 28.42 -5.62 19.01
C TRP A 144 28.15 -5.93 20.49
N ALA A 145 29.19 -6.03 21.32
CA ALA A 145 29.07 -6.30 22.76
C ALA A 145 28.33 -5.17 23.50
N GLU A 146 28.68 -3.91 23.23
CA GLU A 146 27.99 -2.74 23.82
C GLU A 146 26.53 -2.66 23.35
N THR A 147 26.29 -2.95 22.07
CA THR A 147 24.94 -2.93 21.51
C THR A 147 24.06 -4.01 22.13
N LYS A 148 24.61 -5.22 22.29
CA LYS A 148 23.94 -6.36 22.93
C LYS A 148 23.56 -6.06 24.39
N ALA A 149 24.52 -5.54 25.17
CA ALA A 149 24.30 -5.19 26.57
C ALA A 149 23.19 -4.14 26.76
N ARG A 150 23.14 -3.12 25.89
CA ARG A 150 22.08 -2.09 25.92
C ARG A 150 20.70 -2.64 25.59
N LEU A 151 20.62 -3.63 24.70
CA LEU A 151 19.36 -4.22 24.23
C LEU A 151 18.85 -5.35 25.14
N GLY A 152 19.64 -5.79 26.13
CA GLY A 152 19.28 -6.90 27.02
C GLY A 152 19.20 -8.26 26.30
N LEU A 153 19.94 -8.40 25.20
CA LEU A 153 20.04 -9.64 24.39
C LEU A 153 21.20 -10.53 24.84
#